data_AF-A0AAD7QLW6-F1
#
_entry.id   AF-A0AAD7QLW6-F1
#
_cell.length_a   1.000
_cell.length_b   1.000
_cell.length_c   1.000
_cell.angle_alpha   90.00
_cell.angle_beta   90.00
_cell.angle_gamma   90.00
#
_symmetry.space_group_name_H-M   'P 1'
#
loop_
_entity.id
_entity.type
_entity.pdbx_description
1 polymer ?
#
loop_
_entity_poly.entity_id
_entity_poly.type
_entity_poly.pdbx_seq_one_letter_code
_entity_poly.pdbx_strand_id
1 'polypeptide(L)'
;MFSAFNSARSVVTLFHSPTSSASRQALQLLKKHIEGSKQKYFDLDVTEGPPTKDQLKTILNYTGEQKVSTIVPGAASLSEAALILENGGANKLLHPIVVDWVNGKAVLGDDVNGLKTLVQNLEK
;
A
#
# COMPACT_ATOMS: atom_id res chain seq x y z
N MET A 1 29.34 8.06 -4.13
CA MET A 1 29.44 6.58 -4.21
C MET A 1 28.69 6.02 -3.01
N PHE A 2 27.47 5.52 -3.19
CA PHE A 2 26.79 4.71 -2.17
C PHE A 2 26.50 3.36 -2.82
N SER A 3 27.40 2.41 -2.58
CA SER A 3 27.24 1.01 -2.92
C SER A 3 27.51 0.24 -1.63
N ALA A 4 26.51 -0.47 -1.09
CA ALA A 4 26.63 -1.72 -0.34
C ALA A 4 25.29 -2.14 0.30
N PHE A 5 25.08 -3.47 0.36
CA PHE A 5 24.03 -4.27 1.05
C PHE A 5 22.74 -4.48 0.23
N ASN A 6 22.60 -5.54 -0.58
CA ASN A 6 22.54 -6.98 -0.26
C ASN A 6 21.42 -7.31 0.74
N SER A 7 20.29 -7.84 0.22
CA SER A 7 19.08 -8.29 0.93
C SER A 7 18.29 -7.23 1.71
N ALA A 8 17.79 -6.20 1.03
CA ALA A 8 16.79 -5.30 1.62
C ALA A 8 15.44 -6.05 1.70
N ARG A 9 15.02 -6.44 2.91
CA ARG A 9 13.68 -7.01 3.12
C ARG A 9 12.65 -6.06 2.52
N SER A 10 11.72 -6.62 1.77
CA SER A 10 10.66 -5.83 1.17
C SER A 10 9.83 -5.19 2.28
N VAL A 11 9.59 -3.88 2.22
CA VAL A 11 8.71 -3.19 3.17
C VAL A 11 7.37 -3.03 2.49
N VAL A 12 6.34 -3.62 3.08
CA VAL A 12 4.98 -3.57 2.58
C VAL A 12 4.11 -2.83 3.58
N THR A 13 3.54 -1.71 3.16
CA THR A 13 2.56 -0.97 3.98
C THR A 13 1.16 -1.26 3.49
N LEU A 14 0.30 -1.70 4.41
CA LEU A 14 -1.13 -1.85 4.22
C LEU A 14 -1.86 -0.68 4.88
N PHE A 15 -2.48 0.16 4.07
CA PHE A 15 -3.47 1.14 4.50
C PHE A 15 -4.80 0.41 4.72
N HIS A 16 -5.12 0.18 5.99
CA HIS A 16 -6.30 -0.55 6.44
C HIS A 16 -7.44 0.40 6.80
N SER A 17 -8.68 -0.03 6.56
CA SER A 17 -9.85 0.61 7.17
C SER A 17 -10.78 -0.44 7.78
N PRO A 18 -11.16 -0.29 9.07
CA PRO A 18 -12.01 -1.26 9.75
C PRO A 18 -13.42 -1.34 9.14
N THR A 19 -13.87 -0.29 8.46
CA THR A 19 -15.18 -0.27 7.79
C THR A 19 -15.20 -1.11 6.51
N SER A 20 -14.04 -1.38 5.89
CA SER A 20 -13.93 -2.14 4.65
C SER A 20 -13.72 -3.64 4.89
N SER A 21 -14.61 -4.46 4.32
CA SER A 21 -14.48 -5.94 4.35
C SER A 21 -13.25 -6.41 3.58
N ALA A 22 -13.00 -5.84 2.40
CA ALA A 22 -11.83 -6.15 1.58
C ALA A 22 -10.52 -5.89 2.33
N SER A 23 -10.48 -4.85 3.16
CA SER A 23 -9.30 -4.51 3.94
C SER A 23 -8.98 -5.54 5.01
N ARG A 24 -10.00 -6.09 5.67
CA ARG A 24 -9.83 -7.20 6.62
C ARG A 24 -9.34 -8.47 5.94
N GLN A 25 -9.85 -8.76 4.73
CA GLN A 25 -9.40 -9.90 3.94
C GLN A 25 -7.93 -9.77 3.53
N ALA A 26 -7.52 -8.59 3.03
CA ALA A 26 -6.13 -8.33 2.66
C ALA A 26 -5.17 -8.49 3.86
N LEU A 27 -5.54 -7.93 5.02
CA LEU A 27 -4.79 -8.08 6.26
C LEU A 27 -4.64 -9.55 6.66
N GLN A 28 -5.72 -10.33 6.62
CA GLN A 28 -5.68 -11.75 6.95
C GLN A 28 -4.81 -12.56 5.99
N LEU A 29 -4.88 -12.27 4.68
CA LEU A 29 -4.03 -12.92 3.69
C LEU A 29 -2.54 -12.65 3.93
N LEU A 30 -2.17 -11.39 4.16
CA LEU A 30 -0.80 -10.99 4.43
C LEU A 30 -0.29 -11.61 5.74
N LYS A 31 -1.08 -11.53 6.82
CA LYS A 31 -0.73 -12.15 8.11
C LYS A 31 -0.57 -13.67 8.01
N LYS A 32 -1.55 -14.35 7.40
CA LYS A 32 -1.50 -15.81 7.19
C LYS A 32 -0.27 -16.22 6.40
N HIS A 33 0.12 -15.41 5.41
CA HIS A 33 1.30 -15.67 4.61
C HIS A 33 2.58 -15.50 5.44
N ILE A 34 2.69 -14.45 6.27
CA ILE A 34 3.83 -14.28 7.19
C ILE A 34 3.90 -15.39 8.24
N GLU A 35 2.75 -15.81 8.79
CA GLU A 35 2.68 -16.88 9.80
C GLU A 35 2.98 -18.26 9.21
N GLY A 36 2.55 -18.52 7.97
CA GLY A 36 2.83 -19.77 7.25
C GLY A 36 4.25 -19.83 6.67
N SER A 37 4.86 -18.67 6.39
CA SER A 37 6.22 -18.55 5.90
C SER A 37 7.20 -18.60 7.07
N LYS A 38 7.97 -19.67 7.18
CA LYS A 38 9.05 -19.76 8.19
C LYS A 38 10.12 -18.68 8.02
N GLN A 39 10.18 -18.04 6.86
CA GLN A 39 11.07 -16.92 6.55
C GLN A 39 10.24 -15.63 6.44
N LYS A 40 10.65 -14.60 7.19
CA LYS A 40 10.11 -13.25 7.02
C LYS A 40 10.77 -12.59 5.80
N TYR A 41 10.19 -12.81 4.63
CA TYR A 41 10.66 -12.22 3.38
C TYR A 41 10.42 -10.70 3.31
N PHE A 42 9.38 -10.22 3.99
CA PHE A 42 8.99 -8.82 4.02
C PHE A 42 8.54 -8.37 5.41
N ASP A 43 8.61 -7.06 5.66
CA ASP A 43 8.07 -6.40 6.85
C ASP A 43 6.72 -5.77 6.50
N LEU A 44 5.67 -6.20 7.20
CA LEU A 44 4.31 -5.69 7.05
C LEU A 44 4.05 -4.56 8.05
N ASP A 45 3.84 -3.37 7.55
CA ASP A 45 3.37 -2.23 8.32
C ASP A 45 1.87 -2.03 8.07
N VAL A 46 1.07 -1.92 9.12
CA VAL A 46 -0.38 -1.75 9.02
C VAL A 46 -0.72 -0.41 9.62
N THR A 47 -1.27 0.48 8.79
CA THR A 47 -1.65 1.82 9.21
C THR A 47 -3.10 2.09 8.86
N GLU A 48 -3.83 2.71 9.77
CA GLU A 48 -5.20 3.20 9.56
C GLU A 48 -5.22 4.71 9.26
N GLY A 49 -4.05 5.35 9.37
CA GLY A 49 -3.90 6.78 9.11
C GLY A 49 -3.76 7.11 7.62
N PRO A 50 -3.95 8.39 7.25
CA PRO A 50 -3.66 8.83 5.89
C PRO A 50 -2.17 8.65 5.54
N PRO A 51 -1.84 8.31 4.28
CA PRO A 51 -0.45 8.36 3.83
C PRO A 51 0.11 9.78 3.90
N THR A 52 1.42 9.89 4.14
CA THR A 52 2.10 11.19 4.01
C THR A 52 2.15 11.64 2.54
N LYS A 53 2.38 12.92 2.31
CA LYS A 53 2.50 13.49 0.95
C LYS A 53 3.52 12.74 0.08
N ASP A 54 4.66 12.37 0.65
CA ASP A 54 5.72 11.64 -0.05
C ASP A 54 5.33 10.18 -0.33
N GLN A 55 4.65 9.53 0.63
CA GLN A 55 4.09 8.20 0.43
C GLN A 55 3.05 8.22 -0.69
N LEU A 56 2.13 9.18 -0.68
CA LEU A 56 1.12 9.34 -1.71
C LEU A 56 1.74 9.58 -3.09
N LYS A 57 2.77 10.43 -3.18
CA LYS A 57 3.54 10.66 -4.42
C LYS A 57 4.05 9.36 -5.01
N THR A 58 4.65 8.56 -4.14
CA THR A 58 5.28 7.31 -4.54
C THR A 58 4.22 6.27 -4.95
N ILE A 59 3.10 6.19 -4.24
CA ILE A 59 1.95 5.35 -4.62
C ILE A 59 1.40 5.74 -5.99
N LEU A 60 1.28 7.03 -6.26
CA LEU A 60 0.83 7.54 -7.57
C LEU A 60 1.83 7.20 -8.67
N ASN A 61 3.13 7.26 -8.39
CA ASN A 61 4.14 6.83 -9.35
C ASN A 61 4.01 5.32 -9.68
N TYR A 62 3.64 4.49 -8.71
CA TYR A 62 3.48 3.04 -8.91
C TYR A 62 2.17 2.66 -9.60
N THR A 63 1.10 3.39 -9.33
CA THR A 63 -0.26 3.08 -9.84
C THR A 63 -0.63 3.86 -11.10
N GLY A 64 0.08 4.97 -11.35
CA GLY A 64 -0.21 5.99 -12.35
C GLY A 64 -0.90 7.21 -11.74
N GLU A 65 -0.38 8.41 -12.03
CA GLU A 65 -0.93 9.69 -11.54
C GLU A 65 -2.41 9.89 -11.92
N GLN A 66 -2.85 9.31 -13.04
CA GLN A 66 -4.24 9.32 -13.50
C GLN A 66 -5.21 8.63 -12.52
N LYS A 67 -4.72 7.79 -11.60
CA LYS A 67 -5.53 7.12 -10.58
C LYS A 67 -5.69 7.94 -9.30
N VAL A 68 -5.16 9.16 -9.23
CA VAL A 68 -5.27 10.02 -8.04
C VAL A 68 -6.72 10.22 -7.61
N SER A 69 -7.62 10.49 -8.55
CA SER A 69 -9.05 10.67 -8.26
C SER A 69 -9.75 9.38 -7.83
N THR A 70 -9.19 8.23 -8.20
CA THR A 70 -9.68 6.90 -7.75
C THR A 70 -9.19 6.59 -6.34
N ILE A 71 -7.94 6.95 -6.01
CA ILE A 71 -7.35 6.72 -4.69
C ILE A 71 -7.92 7.71 -3.66
N VAL A 72 -8.05 8.97 -4.03
CA VAL A 72 -8.64 10.04 -3.22
C VAL A 72 -9.77 10.69 -4.02
N PRO A 73 -11.03 10.28 -3.78
CA PRO A 73 -12.20 10.90 -4.40
C PRO A 73 -12.23 12.40 -4.13
N GLY A 74 -12.30 13.18 -5.21
CA GLY A 74 -12.31 14.65 -5.16
C GLY A 74 -10.93 15.31 -5.31
N ALA A 75 -9.85 14.52 -5.45
CA ALA A 75 -8.54 15.06 -5.82
C ALA A 75 -8.31 14.95 -7.33
N ALA A 76 -7.93 16.04 -7.98
CA ALA A 76 -7.43 16.02 -9.36
C ALA A 76 -5.89 15.97 -9.42
N SER A 77 -5.22 16.33 -8.32
CA SER A 77 -3.76 16.42 -8.24
C SER A 77 -3.23 15.86 -6.93
N LEU A 78 -1.93 15.55 -6.89
CA LEU A 78 -1.25 15.12 -5.67
C LEU A 78 -1.40 16.13 -4.53
N SER A 79 -1.30 17.42 -4.85
CA SER A 79 -1.43 18.49 -3.86
C SER A 79 -2.83 18.53 -3.26
N GLU A 80 -3.87 18.42 -4.09
CA GLU A 80 -5.26 18.33 -3.60
C GLU A 80 -5.51 17.08 -2.78
N ALA A 81 -4.99 15.93 -3.23
CA ALA A 81 -5.11 14.68 -2.51
C ALA A 81 -4.44 14.77 -1.12
N ALA A 82 -3.23 15.33 -1.05
CA ALA A 82 -2.55 15.57 0.22
C ALA A 82 -3.36 16.50 1.13
N LEU A 83 -3.89 17.61 0.60
CA LEU A 83 -4.75 18.52 1.38
C LEU A 83 -6.02 17.82 1.89
N ILE A 84 -6.68 17.01 1.06
CA ILE A 84 -7.87 16.27 1.49
C ILE A 84 -7.52 15.32 2.63
N LEU A 85 -6.42 14.61 2.53
CA LEU A 85 -5.95 13.67 3.56
C LEU A 85 -5.55 14.39 4.86
N GLU A 86 -4.85 15.53 4.77
CA GLU A 86 -4.49 16.38 5.90
C GLU A 86 -5.71 16.97 6.61
N ASN A 87 -6.76 17.31 5.86
CA ASN A 87 -8.04 17.80 6.41
C ASN A 87 -8.93 16.69 7.00
N GLY A 88 -8.38 15.50 7.28
CA GLY A 88 -9.13 14.37 7.85
C GLY A 88 -9.90 13.54 6.82
N GLY A 89 -9.65 13.76 5.53
CA GLY A 89 -10.23 12.99 4.43
C GLY A 89 -9.67 11.58 4.29
N ALA A 90 -8.94 11.06 5.28
CA ALA A 90 -8.45 9.68 5.30
C ALA A 90 -9.58 8.67 5.07
N ASN A 91 -10.78 8.90 5.63
CA ASN A 91 -11.98 8.09 5.36
C ASN A 91 -12.29 7.96 3.85
N LYS A 92 -12.11 9.04 3.08
CA LYS A 92 -12.41 9.06 1.66
C LYS A 92 -11.37 8.29 0.83
N LEU A 93 -10.17 8.08 1.36
CA LEU A 93 -9.15 7.28 0.71
C LEU A 93 -9.73 5.90 0.40
N LEU A 94 -9.41 5.38 -0.78
CA LEU A 94 -9.77 4.02 -1.16
C LEU A 94 -9.05 3.03 -0.22
N HIS A 95 -9.77 2.03 0.27
CA HIS A 95 -9.21 1.00 1.16
C HIS A 95 -9.64 -0.40 0.73
N PRO A 96 -8.74 -1.41 0.82
CA PRO A 96 -7.35 -1.31 1.25
C PRO A 96 -6.42 -0.75 0.18
N ILE A 97 -5.26 -0.23 0.59
CA ILE A 97 -4.14 0.01 -0.33
C ILE A 97 -2.94 -0.74 0.21
N VAL A 98 -2.40 -1.64 -0.60
CA VAL A 98 -1.18 -2.38 -0.27
C VAL A 98 -0.06 -1.84 -1.13
N VAL A 99 0.99 -1.34 -0.51
CA VAL A 99 2.12 -0.71 -1.18
C VAL A 99 3.37 -1.47 -0.84
N ASP A 100 4.08 -1.93 -1.86
CA ASP A 100 5.42 -2.47 -1.77
C ASP A 100 6.42 -1.39 -2.20
N TRP A 101 7.15 -0.86 -1.22
CA TRP A 101 8.11 0.21 -1.41
C TRP A 101 9.37 -0.26 -2.13
N VAL A 102 9.69 -1.54 -2.04
CA VAL A 102 10.95 -2.11 -2.56
C VAL A 102 10.79 -2.54 -4.00
N ASN A 103 9.70 -3.24 -4.34
CA ASN A 103 9.44 -3.65 -5.73
C ASN A 103 8.71 -2.58 -6.55
N GLY A 104 8.34 -1.46 -5.93
CA GLY A 104 7.70 -0.34 -6.61
C GLY A 104 6.29 -0.67 -7.13
N LYS A 105 5.53 -1.45 -6.35
CA LYS A 105 4.22 -1.95 -6.76
C LYS A 105 3.17 -1.59 -5.73
N ALA A 106 2.00 -1.17 -6.18
CA ALA A 106 0.87 -0.93 -5.30
C ALA A 106 -0.40 -1.58 -5.85
N VAL A 107 -1.16 -2.17 -4.94
CA VAL A 107 -2.44 -2.83 -5.19
C VAL A 107 -3.51 -2.00 -4.50
N LEU A 108 -4.54 -1.66 -5.27
CA LEU A 108 -5.63 -0.80 -4.84
C LEU A 108 -6.90 -1.64 -4.67
N GLY A 109 -7.61 -1.46 -3.57
CA GLY A 109 -8.93 -2.01 -3.35
C GLY A 109 -8.94 -3.52 -3.11
N ASP A 110 -9.98 -4.18 -3.60
CA ASP A 110 -10.25 -5.61 -3.41
C ASP A 110 -9.60 -6.50 -4.48
N ASP A 111 -8.56 -6.03 -5.16
CA ASP A 111 -7.84 -6.82 -6.15
C ASP A 111 -7.01 -7.96 -5.48
N VAL A 112 -7.69 -9.06 -5.19
CA VAL A 112 -7.11 -10.27 -4.59
C VAL A 112 -6.03 -10.87 -5.50
N ASN A 113 -6.19 -10.77 -6.82
CA ASN A 113 -5.19 -11.28 -7.77
C ASN A 113 -3.92 -10.43 -7.73
N GLY A 114 -4.07 -9.11 -7.79
CA GLY A 114 -2.97 -8.17 -7.63
C GLY A 114 -2.22 -8.39 -6.31
N LEU A 115 -2.96 -8.58 -5.22
CA LEU A 115 -2.38 -8.88 -3.89
C LEU A 115 -1.64 -10.21 -3.89
N LYS A 116 -2.22 -11.27 -4.46
CA LYS A 116 -1.56 -12.58 -4.54
C LYS A 116 -0.26 -12.51 -5.35
N THR A 117 -0.27 -11.82 -6.48
CA THR A 117 0.94 -11.62 -7.29
C THR A 117 1.98 -10.77 -6.56
N LEU A 118 1.56 -9.74 -5.82
CA LEU A 118 2.47 -8.94 -4.99
C LEU A 118 3.14 -9.84 -3.95
N VAL A 119 2.36 -10.58 -3.17
CA VAL A 119 2.87 -11.50 -2.14
C VAL A 119 3.83 -12.54 -2.72
N GLN A 120 3.49 -13.15 -3.86
CA GLN A 120 4.38 -14.10 -4.54
C GLN A 120 5.70 -13.48 -5.02
N ASN A 121 5.73 -12.18 -5.32
CA ASN A 121 6.96 -11.49 -5.68
C ASN A 121 7.81 -11.17 -4.45
N LEU A 122 7.21 -11.06 -3.25
CA LEU A 122 7.94 -10.87 -2.01
C LEU A 122 8.71 -12.13 -1.59
N GLU A 123 8.21 -13.32 -1.95
CA GLU A 123 8.84 -14.62 -1.63
C GLU A 123 10.07 -14.97 -2.49
N LYS A 124 10.34 -14.20 -3.55
CA LYS A 124 11.43 -14.47 -4.49
C LYS A 124 12.72 -13.78 -4.09
#